data_AF-A0A1C4SI99-F1
#
_entry.id   AF-A0A1C4SI99-F1
#
_cell.length_a   1.000
_cell.length_b   1.000
_cell.length_c   1.000
_cell.angle_alpha   90.00
_cell.angle_beta   90.00
_cell.angle_gamma   90.00
#
_symmetry.space_group_name_H-M   'P 1'
#
loop_
_entity.id
_entity.type
_entity.pdbx_description
1 polymer ?
#
loop_
_entity_poly.entity_id
_entity_poly.type
_entity_poly.pdbx_seq_one_letter_code
_entity_poly.pdbx_strand_id
1 'polypeptide(L)'
;MDDIEDNQPTEAYIGPATVVTSSGFIPVEAELFIRPDPTGTTVLKTWSGHLEADTDVNLFAVATSPCTLRLPDGREGTFMPGAVTVGTGVIPVTGRGLAPFASE
;
A
#
# COMPACT_ATOMS: atom_id res chain seq x y z
N MET A 1 25.96 -4.12 22.28
CA MET A 1 25.73 -2.79 21.65
C MET A 1 26.26 -2.97 20.25
N ASP A 2 25.44 -3.37 19.28
CA ASP A 2 24.06 -2.92 19.04
C ASP A 2 23.20 -4.11 18.55
N ASP A 3 22.20 -4.51 19.34
CA ASP A 3 21.06 -5.27 18.83
C ASP A 3 20.22 -4.26 18.06
N ILE A 4 20.39 -4.24 16.74
CA ILE A 4 19.42 -3.60 15.86
C ILE A 4 18.18 -4.50 15.96
N GLU A 5 17.32 -4.22 16.94
CA GLU A 5 16.01 -4.85 17.07
C GLU A 5 15.23 -4.56 15.79
N ASP A 6 15.35 -5.50 14.86
CA ASP A 6 14.26 -6.09 14.10
C ASP A 6 13.12 -5.10 13.84
N ASN A 7 13.32 -4.22 12.85
CA ASN A 7 12.29 -3.36 12.28
C ASN A 7 11.30 -4.21 11.45
N GLN A 8 10.75 -5.26 12.07
CA GLN A 8 9.77 -6.14 11.47
C GLN A 8 8.47 -5.38 11.26
N PRO A 9 7.77 -5.64 10.14
CA PRO A 9 6.45 -5.09 9.93
C PRO A 9 5.53 -5.53 11.07
N THR A 10 4.94 -4.55 11.76
CA THR A 10 4.13 -4.82 12.96
C THR A 10 2.80 -5.50 12.60
N GLU A 11 2.29 -5.19 11.41
CA GLU A 11 1.09 -5.78 10.81
C GLU A 11 1.29 -5.82 9.29
N ALA A 12 0.79 -6.87 8.65
CA ALA A 12 0.86 -7.06 7.20
C ALA A 12 -0.49 -7.52 6.64
N TYR A 13 -0.77 -7.14 5.40
CA TYR A 13 -1.94 -7.59 4.64
C TYR A 13 -1.48 -8.14 3.30
N ILE A 14 -1.87 -9.37 2.99
CA ILE A 14 -1.62 -10.01 1.70
C ILE A 14 -2.94 -10.54 1.17
N GLY A 15 -3.36 -10.05 0.01
CA GLY A 15 -4.56 -10.54 -0.65
C GLY A 15 -5.25 -9.52 -1.56
N PRO A 16 -6.49 -9.80 -1.97
CA PRO A 16 -7.17 -9.03 -3.00
C PRO A 16 -7.59 -7.67 -2.47
N ALA A 17 -7.33 -6.62 -3.25
CA ALA A 17 -7.80 -5.27 -2.98
C ALA A 17 -8.32 -4.62 -4.27
N THR A 18 -8.86 -3.41 -4.13
CA THR A 18 -9.35 -2.64 -5.28
C THR A 18 -8.80 -1.23 -5.22
N VAL A 19 -8.12 -0.81 -6.29
CA VAL A 19 -7.76 0.59 -6.49
C VAL A 19 -8.97 1.33 -7.03
N VAL A 20 -9.43 2.32 -6.27
CA VAL A 20 -10.52 3.21 -6.63
C VAL A 20 -9.93 4.47 -7.26
N THR A 21 -10.24 4.69 -8.54
CA THR A 21 -9.82 5.86 -9.31
C THR A 21 -11.04 6.60 -9.86
N SER A 22 -10.85 7.80 -10.39
CA SER A 22 -11.91 8.51 -11.14
C SER A 22 -12.39 7.75 -12.39
N SER A 23 -11.53 6.90 -12.94
CA SER A 23 -11.77 6.16 -14.18
C SER A 23 -12.39 4.78 -13.95
N GLY A 24 -12.51 4.34 -12.68
CA GLY A 24 -13.10 3.06 -12.32
C GLY A 24 -12.39 2.35 -11.17
N PHE A 25 -12.78 1.08 -11.00
CA PHE A 25 -12.29 0.17 -9.97
C PHE A 25 -11.36 -0.86 -10.61
N ILE A 26 -10.14 -0.98 -10.08
CA ILE A 26 -9.13 -1.89 -10.61
C ILE A 26 -8.86 -2.95 -9.55
N PRO A 27 -9.20 -4.22 -9.80
CA PRO A 27 -8.81 -5.31 -8.90
C PRO A 27 -7.29 -5.48 -8.93
N VAL A 28 -6.69 -5.63 -7.75
CA VAL A 28 -5.25 -5.83 -7.57
C VAL A 28 -5.00 -6.86 -6.48
N GLU A 29 -3.89 -7.57 -6.57
CA GLU A 29 -3.32 -8.28 -5.43
C GLU A 29 -2.43 -7.30 -4.66
N ALA A 30 -2.67 -7.15 -3.36
CA ALA A 30 -1.97 -6.20 -2.50
C ALA A 30 -1.10 -6.93 -1.48
N GLU A 31 0.13 -6.46 -1.34
CA GLU A 31 1.07 -6.87 -0.31
C GLU A 31 1.49 -5.63 0.49
N LEU A 32 0.90 -5.42 1.66
CA LEU A 32 1.01 -4.19 2.46
C LEU A 32 1.58 -4.46 3.84
N PHE A 33 2.31 -3.48 4.38
CA PHE A 33 3.03 -3.58 5.64
C PHE A 33 2.99 -2.25 6.39
N ILE A 34 2.76 -2.31 7.70
CA ILE A 34 2.97 -1.17 8.59
C ILE A 34 4.44 -1.12 8.95
N ARG A 35 5.07 0.05 8.76
CA ARG A 35 6.40 0.32 9.27
C ARG A 35 6.30 1.18 10.53
N PRO A 36 6.96 0.79 11.64
CA PRO A 36 7.15 1.70 12.75
C PRO A 36 7.93 2.92 12.24
N ASP A 37 7.55 4.11 12.71
CA ASP A 37 8.36 5.29 12.46
C ASP A 37 9.69 5.12 13.21
N PRO A 38 10.85 5.14 12.51
CA PRO A 38 12.15 4.87 13.12
C PRO A 38 12.57 5.94 14.13
N THR A 39 11.88 7.08 14.19
CA THR A 39 12.18 8.17 15.13
C THR A 39 11.32 8.10 16.40
N GLY A 40 10.29 7.25 16.43
CA GLY A 40 9.40 7.07 17.59
C GLY A 40 8.60 8.33 17.98
N THR A 41 8.63 9.39 17.17
CA THR A 41 8.07 10.71 17.54
C THR A 41 6.65 10.94 17.03
N THR A 42 6.15 10.12 16.10
CA THR A 42 4.81 10.25 15.54
C THR A 42 4.04 8.93 15.60
N VAL A 43 2.86 8.97 16.22
CA VAL A 43 1.89 7.86 16.31
C VAL A 43 1.26 7.50 14.94
N LEU A 44 1.65 8.21 13.88
CA LEU A 44 1.19 7.94 12.53
C LEU A 44 1.99 6.77 11.97
N LYS A 45 1.50 5.55 12.23
CA LYS A 45 1.93 4.33 11.54
C LYS A 45 1.85 4.55 10.02
N THR A 46 3.00 4.77 9.38
CA THR A 46 3.07 4.84 7.91
C THR A 46 3.00 3.42 7.37
N TRP A 47 2.17 3.17 6.36
CA TRP A 47 2.09 1.87 5.70
C TRP A 47 2.64 1.97 4.27
N SER A 48 3.17 0.86 3.77
CA SER A 48 3.78 0.78 2.44
C SER A 48 3.62 -0.62 1.89
N GLY A 49 3.79 -0.82 0.60
CA GLY A 49 3.63 -2.13 0.02
C GLY A 49 3.78 -2.14 -1.49
N HIS A 50 3.25 -3.20 -2.10
CA HIS A 50 3.18 -3.35 -3.53
C HIS A 50 1.75 -3.74 -3.94
N LEU A 51 1.34 -3.26 -5.11
CA LEU A 51 0.08 -3.68 -5.75
C LEU A 51 0.43 -4.29 -7.10
N GLU A 52 -0.16 -5.44 -7.38
CA GLU A 52 -0.04 -6.15 -8.66
C GLU A 52 -1.40 -6.18 -9.34
N ALA A 53 -1.46 -5.76 -10.60
CA ALA A 53 -2.67 -5.80 -11.41
C ALA A 53 -2.70 -7.05 -12.29
N ASP A 54 -3.89 -7.59 -12.55
CA ASP A 54 -4.05 -8.68 -13.51
C ASP A 54 -3.76 -8.15 -14.94
N THR A 55 -2.55 -8.45 -15.41
CA THR A 55 -1.87 -8.38 -16.73
C THR A 55 -2.23 -7.34 -17.80
N ASP A 56 -3.42 -6.74 -17.83
CA ASP A 56 -3.86 -5.85 -18.93
C ASP A 56 -4.07 -4.38 -18.51
N VAL A 57 -3.97 -4.06 -17.21
CA VAL A 57 -4.10 -2.68 -16.73
C VAL A 57 -2.72 -2.08 -16.47
N ASN A 58 -2.38 -1.02 -17.21
CA ASN A 58 -1.22 -0.21 -16.89
C ASN A 58 -1.50 0.61 -15.62
N LEU A 59 -1.31 -0.02 -14.45
CA LEU A 59 -1.62 0.54 -13.13
C LEU A 59 -0.90 1.88 -12.91
N PHE A 60 0.28 2.06 -13.51
CA PHE A 60 1.03 3.32 -13.48
C PHE A 60 0.34 4.45 -14.27
N ALA A 61 -0.29 4.14 -15.40
CA ALA A 61 -0.98 5.14 -16.22
C ALA A 61 -2.26 5.67 -15.53
N VAL A 62 -2.86 4.87 -14.63
CA VAL A 62 -4.12 5.18 -13.95
C VAL A 62 -3.91 5.70 -12.53
N ALA A 63 -2.87 5.23 -11.83
CA ALA A 63 -2.50 5.71 -10.51
C ALA A 63 -1.55 6.92 -10.63
N THR A 64 -2.10 8.10 -10.91
CA THR A 64 -1.33 9.35 -11.13
C THR A 64 -1.52 10.39 -10.03
N SER A 65 -2.42 10.13 -9.09
CA SER A 65 -2.79 11.02 -7.96
C SER A 65 -2.92 10.18 -6.69
N PRO A 66 -3.08 10.78 -5.49
CA PRO A 66 -3.44 9.99 -4.32
C PRO A 66 -4.64 9.11 -4.67
N CYS A 67 -4.43 7.79 -4.60
CA CYS A 67 -5.44 6.80 -4.95
C CYS A 67 -6.02 6.23 -3.66
N THR A 68 -7.27 5.79 -3.73
CA THR A 68 -7.88 5.06 -2.64
C THR A 68 -7.71 3.57 -2.90
N LEU A 69 -7.17 2.85 -1.94
CA LEU A 69 -7.16 1.40 -1.89
C LEU A 69 -8.30 0.96 -0.99
N ARG A 70 -9.17 0.09 -1.50
CA ARG A 70 -10.27 -0.52 -0.75
C ARG A 70 -9.99 -2.00 -0.54
N LEU A 71 -10.07 -2.44 0.72
CA LEU A 71 -9.94 -3.84 1.11
C LEU A 71 -11.30 -4.57 0.96
N PRO A 72 -11.33 -5.92 0.96
CA PRO A 72 -12.56 -6.70 0.79
C PRO A 72 -13.61 -6.49 1.89
N ASP A 73 -13.17 -6.10 3.09
CA ASP A 73 -14.04 -5.76 4.22
C ASP A 73 -14.62 -4.34 4.14
N GLY A 74 -14.29 -3.60 3.08
CA GLY A 74 -14.74 -2.22 2.84
C GLY A 74 -13.88 -1.16 3.48
N ARG A 75 -12.82 -1.51 4.23
CA ARG A 75 -11.88 -0.51 4.78
C ARG A 75 -11.09 0.14 3.64
N GLU A 76 -10.83 1.44 3.78
CA GLU A 76 -10.20 2.26 2.75
C GLU A 76 -8.97 2.99 3.27
N GLY A 77 -7.94 3.06 2.42
CA GLY A 77 -6.69 3.75 2.71
C GLY A 77 -6.26 4.59 1.51
N THR A 78 -5.78 5.82 1.76
CA THR A 78 -5.19 6.64 0.70
C THR A 78 -3.72 6.26 0.53
N PHE A 79 -3.26 6.12 -0.71
CA PHE A 79 -1.86 5.86 -1.01
C PHE A 79 -1.34 6.73 -2.16
N MET A 80 -0.02 6.90 -2.19
CA MET A 80 0.73 7.44 -3.31
C MET A 80 1.39 6.29 -4.08
N PRO A 81 1.17 6.18 -5.39
CA PRO A 81 1.89 5.24 -6.24
C PRO A 81 3.35 5.70 -6.40
N GLY A 82 4.29 4.78 -6.28
CA GLY A 82 5.70 5.00 -6.50
C GLY A 82 6.11 4.76 -7.96
N ALA A 83 7.36 5.14 -8.28
CA ALA A 83 7.93 4.90 -9.60
C ALA A 83 8.13 3.39 -9.83
N VAL A 84 7.77 2.94 -11.03
CA VAL A 84 7.76 1.51 -11.39
C VAL A 84 8.90 1.22 -12.36
N THR A 85 9.48 0.02 -12.26
CA THR A 85 10.27 -0.54 -13.36
C THR A 85 9.32 -1.08 -14.41
N VAL A 86 9.33 -0.50 -15.62
CA VAL A 86 8.49 -0.93 -16.73
C VAL A 86 8.66 -2.44 -16.98
N GLY A 87 7.55 -3.17 -17.06
CA GLY A 87 7.54 -4.61 -17.41
C GLY A 87 7.28 -5.58 -16.26
N THR A 88 7.07 -5.13 -15.02
CA THR A 88 6.82 -6.02 -13.87
C THR A 88 5.35 -6.18 -13.47
N GLY A 89 4.46 -5.25 -13.87
CA GLY A 89 3.05 -5.26 -13.45
C GLY A 89 2.80 -4.93 -11.97
N VAL A 90 3.88 -4.72 -11.20
CA VAL A 90 3.86 -4.45 -9.76
C VAL A 90 4.25 -3.01 -9.50
N ILE A 91 3.43 -2.24 -8.77
CA ILE A 91 3.74 -0.87 -8.36
C ILE A 91 4.02 -0.79 -6.85
N PRO A 92 5.11 -0.14 -6.41
CA PRO A 92 5.27 0.18 -5.01
C PRO A 92 4.28 1.27 -4.59
N VAL A 93 3.78 1.22 -3.37
CA VAL A 93 2.84 2.20 -2.82
C VAL A 93 3.25 2.67 -1.43
N THR A 94 2.99 3.94 -1.14
CA THR A 94 3.15 4.51 0.20
C THR A 94 1.82 5.07 0.68
N GLY A 95 1.32 4.51 1.77
CA GLY A 95 0.10 4.91 2.44
C GLY A 95 0.19 6.28 3.10
N ARG A 96 -0.94 6.99 3.14
CA ARG A 96 -1.12 8.25 3.86
C ARG A 96 -2.15 8.04 4.97
N GLY A 97 -1.76 8.38 6.20
CA GLY A 97 -2.61 8.20 7.37
C GLY A 97 -2.65 6.76 7.87
N LEU A 98 -3.73 6.39 8.56
CA LEU A 98 -3.91 5.05 9.12
C LEU A 98 -3.95 3.99 8.02
N ALA A 99 -3.37 2.83 8.32
CA ALA A 99 -3.42 1.68 7.44
C ALA A 99 -4.84 1.10 7.41
N PRO A 100 -5.41 0.82 6.24
CA PRO A 100 -6.76 0.27 6.15
C PRO A 100 -6.86 -1.15 6.74
N PHE A 101 -5.72 -1.82 6.95
CA PHE A 101 -5.63 -3.16 7.50
C PHE A 101 -5.18 -3.18 8.97
N ALA A 102 -4.86 -2.02 9.57
CA ALA A 102 -4.53 -1.97 10.99
C ALA A 102 -5.71 -2.46 11.84
N SER A 103 -5.41 -3.26 12.85
CA SER A 103 -6.35 -3.58 13.93
C SER A 103 -6.44 -2.36 14.85
N GLU A 104 -7.66 -1.92 15.18
CA GLU A 104 -7.90 -0.87 16.18
C GLU A 104 -7.41 -1.25 17.58
#